data_AF-A0A653UZ52-F1
#
_entry.id   AF-A0A653UZ52-F1
#
_cell.length_a   1.000
_cell.length_b   1.000
_cell.length_c   1.000
_cell.angle_alpha   90.00
_cell.angle_beta   90.00
_cell.angle_gamma   90.00
#
_symmetry.space_group_name_H-M   'P 1'
#
loop_
_entity.id
_entity.type
_entity.pdbx_description
1 polymer ?
#
loop_
_entity_poly.entity_id
_entity_poly.type
_entity_poly.pdbx_seq_one_letter_code
_entity_poly.pdbx_strand_id
1 'polypeptide(L)'
;MPTTATPRSPDPRPARTQAAIIDAVERLSARGEEVTVPAIVAEAGVSRSTFYTQFRDLDALAVRILTEVFTEIEALDLRLRAAATPIETARATTSQLVAEFAKRRTLYAGVLGSRTTTEAHRAVRAAFADQALGTMQLTVPEGLDPKVAADYVAGGTLAVLTAWLLSDAPEPIERVQQQLLALLPTWLINEDKDPTS
;
A
#
# COMPACT_ATOMS: atom_id res chain seq x y z
N MET A 1 -31.18 -39.40 10.77
CA MET A 1 -29.83 -39.09 11.28
C MET A 1 -29.05 -38.39 10.18
N PRO A 2 -28.90 -37.05 10.18
CA PRO A 2 -27.96 -36.39 9.28
C PRO A 2 -26.61 -36.19 10.00
N THR A 3 -25.55 -36.74 9.43
CA THR A 3 -24.16 -36.52 9.85
C THR A 3 -23.77 -35.09 9.48
N THR A 4 -23.59 -34.24 10.48
CA THR A 4 -22.96 -32.92 10.34
C THR A 4 -21.46 -33.12 10.10
N ALA A 5 -21.00 -32.82 8.88
CA ALA A 5 -19.58 -32.70 8.57
C ALA A 5 -19.05 -31.38 9.15
N THR A 6 -18.09 -31.46 10.07
CA THR A 6 -17.38 -30.32 10.65
C THR A 6 -16.62 -29.54 9.56
N PRO A 7 -16.56 -28.19 9.59
CA PRO A 7 -15.78 -27.41 8.63
C PRO A 7 -14.29 -27.73 8.81
N ARG A 8 -13.61 -28.10 7.72
CA ARG A 8 -12.14 -28.28 7.76
C ARG A 8 -11.49 -26.89 7.93
N SER A 9 -10.70 -26.73 8.98
CA SER A 9 -9.85 -25.55 9.16
C SER A 9 -8.98 -25.33 7.89
N PRO A 10 -8.78 -24.08 7.44
CA PRO A 10 -7.91 -23.78 6.31
C PRO A 10 -6.51 -24.34 6.53
N ASP A 11 -5.93 -25.00 5.53
CA ASP A 11 -4.56 -25.52 5.59
C ASP A 11 -3.59 -24.36 5.87
N PRO A 12 -2.74 -24.40 6.92
CA PRO A 12 -1.82 -23.32 7.26
C PRO A 12 -0.60 -23.24 6.32
N ARG A 13 -0.43 -24.19 5.39
CA ARG A 13 0.71 -24.22 4.46
C ARG A 13 0.79 -23.01 3.53
N PRO A 14 -0.29 -22.55 2.86
CA PRO A 14 -0.24 -21.39 1.96
C PRO A 14 0.18 -20.11 2.71
N ALA A 15 -0.35 -19.88 3.91
CA ALA A 15 0.00 -18.71 4.72
C ALA A 15 1.49 -18.69 5.10
N ARG A 16 2.05 -19.83 5.50
CA ARG A 16 3.49 -19.95 5.81
C ARG A 16 4.37 -19.72 4.58
N THR A 17 3.95 -20.25 3.42
CA THR A 17 4.67 -20.04 2.16
C THR A 17 4.61 -18.58 1.72
N GLN A 18 3.46 -17.92 1.85
CA GLN A 18 3.33 -16.49 1.53
C GLN A 18 4.23 -15.64 2.43
N ALA A 19 4.24 -15.89 3.73
CA ALA A 19 5.13 -15.21 4.67
C ALA A 19 6.61 -15.39 4.27
N ALA A 20 7.05 -16.63 3.98
CA ALA A 20 8.43 -16.88 3.56
C ALA A 20 8.82 -16.15 2.26
N ILE A 21 7.88 -16.02 1.31
CA ILE A 21 8.07 -15.27 0.07
C ILE A 21 8.19 -13.77 0.34
N ILE A 22 7.31 -13.21 1.18
CA ILE A 22 7.33 -11.79 1.54
C ILE A 22 8.61 -11.45 2.32
N ASP A 23 8.98 -12.27 3.30
CA ASP A 23 10.23 -12.10 4.06
C ASP A 23 11.46 -12.13 3.16
N ALA A 24 11.46 -12.97 2.12
CA ALA A 24 12.53 -13.00 1.13
C ALA A 24 12.60 -11.71 0.30
N VAL A 25 11.46 -11.16 -0.11
CA VAL A 25 11.40 -9.85 -0.77
C VAL A 25 11.99 -8.75 0.14
N GLU A 26 11.66 -8.77 1.43
CA GLU A 26 12.19 -7.80 2.39
C GLU A 26 13.70 -7.89 2.53
N ARG A 27 14.25 -9.10 2.67
CA ARG A 27 15.70 -9.31 2.77
C ARG A 27 16.43 -8.88 1.51
N LEU A 28 15.91 -9.20 0.33
CA LEU A 28 16.49 -8.76 -0.96
C LEU A 28 16.47 -7.23 -1.06
N SER A 29 15.33 -6.61 -0.74
CA SER A 29 15.16 -5.16 -0.83
C SER A 29 16.07 -4.41 0.15
N ALA A 30 16.22 -4.93 1.38
CA ALA A 30 17.11 -4.35 2.39
C ALA A 30 18.59 -4.39 1.98
N ARG A 31 18.99 -5.36 1.14
CA ARG A 31 20.33 -5.46 0.55
C ARG A 31 20.49 -4.65 -0.75
N GLY A 32 19.42 -4.02 -1.24
CA GLY A 32 19.42 -3.31 -2.53
C GLY A 32 19.54 -4.25 -3.74
N GLU A 33 19.23 -5.53 -3.56
CA GLU A 33 19.30 -6.53 -4.62
C GLU A 33 18.05 -6.48 -5.51
N GLU A 34 18.18 -7.00 -6.73
CA GLU A 34 17.07 -7.06 -7.67
C GLU A 34 16.03 -8.09 -7.21
N VAL A 35 14.78 -7.66 -7.09
CA VAL A 35 13.66 -8.51 -6.66
C VAL A 35 13.08 -9.22 -7.88
N THR A 36 13.59 -10.41 -8.17
CA THR A 36 13.13 -11.27 -9.26
C THR A 36 12.56 -12.59 -8.72
N VAL A 37 11.68 -13.26 -9.47
CA VAL A 37 11.16 -14.58 -9.06
C VAL A 37 12.30 -15.58 -8.74
N PRO A 38 13.36 -15.73 -9.57
CA PRO A 38 14.49 -16.59 -9.23
C PRO A 38 15.19 -16.22 -7.92
N ALA A 39 15.42 -14.93 -7.65
CA ALA A 39 16.05 -14.47 -6.42
C ALA A 39 15.16 -14.76 -5.21
N ILE A 40 13.86 -14.47 -5.30
CA ILE A 40 12.88 -14.70 -4.24
C ILE A 40 12.82 -16.18 -3.87
N VAL A 41 12.71 -17.09 -4.85
CA VAL A 41 12.57 -18.53 -4.54
C VAL A 41 13.84 -19.11 -3.94
N ALA A 42 15.02 -18.61 -4.35
CA ALA A 42 16.29 -18.97 -3.75
C ALA A 42 16.40 -18.50 -2.29
N GLU A 43 16.05 -17.22 -2.04
CA GLU A 43 16.09 -16.59 -0.72
C GLU A 43 15.02 -17.15 0.25
N ALA A 44 13.85 -17.54 -0.26
CA ALA A 44 12.76 -18.14 0.52
C ALA A 44 12.91 -19.66 0.73
N GLY A 45 13.82 -20.31 0.01
CA GLY A 45 13.99 -21.77 0.06
C GLY A 45 12.78 -22.54 -0.49
N VAL A 46 12.07 -22.00 -1.48
CA VAL A 46 10.89 -22.63 -2.11
C VAL A 46 11.14 -22.94 -3.58
N SER A 47 10.28 -23.75 -4.19
CA SER A 47 10.36 -23.99 -5.64
C SER A 47 9.65 -22.89 -6.45
N ARG A 48 9.99 -22.73 -7.74
CA ARG A 48 9.23 -21.86 -8.65
C ARG A 48 7.75 -22.27 -8.75
N SER A 49 7.46 -23.57 -8.77
CA SER A 49 6.08 -24.04 -8.77
C SER A 49 5.34 -23.59 -7.51
N THR A 50 6.01 -23.63 -6.35
CA THR A 50 5.46 -23.18 -5.07
C THR A 50 5.17 -21.68 -5.10
N PHE A 51 6.05 -20.88 -5.68
CA PHE A 51 5.81 -19.45 -5.90
C PHE A 51 4.56 -19.22 -6.75
N TYR A 52 4.47 -19.87 -7.91
CA TYR A 52 3.35 -19.68 -8.84
C TYR A 52 2.01 -20.22 -8.33
N THR A 53 2.02 -21.13 -7.36
CA THR A 53 0.81 -21.51 -6.61
C THR A 53 0.28 -20.37 -5.73
N GLN A 54 1.16 -19.50 -5.24
CA GLN A 54 0.78 -18.37 -4.37
C GLN A 54 0.55 -17.08 -5.16
N PHE A 55 1.39 -16.80 -6.17
CA PHE A 55 1.39 -15.55 -6.92
C PHE A 55 1.63 -15.82 -8.40
N ARG A 56 0.76 -15.30 -9.26
CA ARG A 56 0.89 -15.49 -10.72
C ARG A 56 2.15 -14.83 -11.31
N ASP A 57 2.60 -13.73 -10.71
CA ASP A 57 3.73 -12.91 -11.16
C ASP A 57 4.20 -11.97 -10.01
N LEU A 58 5.21 -11.13 -10.28
CA LEU A 58 5.69 -10.11 -9.35
C LEU A 58 4.67 -9.00 -9.10
N ASP A 59 3.85 -8.68 -10.10
CA ASP A 59 2.80 -7.66 -9.98
C ASP A 59 1.78 -8.06 -8.91
N ALA A 60 1.28 -9.30 -8.96
CA ALA A 60 0.34 -9.84 -7.98
C ALA A 60 0.94 -9.89 -6.57
N LEU A 61 2.23 -10.21 -6.45
CA LEU A 61 2.95 -10.16 -5.18
C LEU A 61 3.05 -8.74 -4.64
N ALA A 62 3.44 -7.77 -5.47
CA ALA A 62 3.55 -6.36 -5.06
C ALA A 62 2.19 -5.76 -4.68
N VAL A 63 1.13 -6.06 -5.44
CA VAL A 63 -0.25 -5.68 -5.11
C VAL A 63 -0.64 -6.25 -3.75
N ARG A 64 -0.34 -7.52 -3.47
CA ARG A 64 -0.63 -8.16 -2.18
C ARG A 64 0.12 -7.48 -1.03
N ILE A 65 1.40 -7.16 -1.19
CA ILE A 65 2.21 -6.46 -0.17
C ILE A 65 1.66 -5.05 0.07
N LEU A 66 1.41 -4.28 -1.00
CA LEU A 66 0.88 -2.92 -0.90
C LEU A 66 -0.52 -2.88 -0.27
N THR A 67 -1.36 -3.87 -0.56
CA THR A 67 -2.69 -3.97 0.07
C THR A 67 -2.57 -4.07 1.59
N GLU A 68 -1.64 -4.88 2.10
CA GLU A 68 -1.40 -5.02 3.55
C GLU A 68 -0.81 -3.74 4.15
N VAL A 69 0.12 -3.08 3.44
CA VAL A 69 0.62 -1.75 3.83
C VAL A 69 -0.52 -0.73 3.95
N PHE A 70 -1.45 -0.69 3.00
CA PHE A 70 -2.60 0.22 3.06
C PHE A 70 -3.52 -0.10 4.24
N THR A 71 -3.74 -1.38 4.53
CA THR A 71 -4.49 -1.81 5.72
C THR A 71 -3.83 -1.38 7.02
N GLU A 72 -2.51 -1.51 7.13
CA GLU A 72 -1.76 -1.04 8.30
C GLU A 72 -1.84 0.48 8.46
N ILE A 73 -1.78 1.22 7.36
CA ILE A 73 -1.89 2.68 7.35
C ILE A 73 -3.31 3.12 7.73
N GLU A 74 -4.35 2.45 7.24
CA GLU A 74 -5.74 2.70 7.66
C GLU A 74 -5.91 2.44 9.16
N ALA A 75 -5.39 1.33 9.67
CA ALA A 75 -5.42 1.03 11.10
C ALA A 75 -4.66 2.07 11.94
N LEU A 76 -3.52 2.57 11.44
CA LEU A 76 -2.80 3.68 12.06
C LEU A 76 -3.66 4.96 12.06
N ASP A 77 -4.23 5.31 10.92
CA ASP A 77 -5.07 6.50 10.74
C ASP A 77 -6.23 6.50 11.75
N LEU A 78 -7.02 5.43 11.78
CA LEU A 78 -8.15 5.28 12.69
C LEU A 78 -7.74 5.38 14.16
N ARG A 79 -6.61 4.76 14.53
CA ARG A 79 -6.07 4.84 15.90
C ARG A 79 -5.62 6.25 16.27
N LEU A 80 -4.95 6.95 15.36
CA LEU A 80 -4.46 8.31 15.62
C LEU A 80 -5.57 9.35 15.63
N ARG A 81 -6.63 9.20 14.82
CA ARG A 81 -7.79 10.11 14.88
C ARG A 81 -8.49 10.12 16.24
N ALA A 82 -8.37 9.05 17.01
CA ALA A 82 -8.89 8.99 18.37
C ALA A 82 -7.98 9.67 19.41
N ALA A 83 -6.74 10.03 19.06
CA ALA A 83 -5.69 10.39 20.03
C ALA A 83 -4.80 11.58 19.63
N ALA A 84 -4.91 12.10 18.40
CA ALA A 84 -4.05 13.12 17.83
C ALA A 84 -4.84 14.06 16.92
N THR A 85 -4.24 15.21 16.58
CA THR A 85 -4.85 16.17 15.64
C THR A 85 -4.90 15.60 14.22
N PRO A 86 -5.77 16.11 13.33
CA PRO A 86 -5.84 15.68 11.93
C PRO A 86 -4.50 15.85 11.19
N ILE A 87 -3.77 16.94 11.44
CA ILE A 87 -2.46 17.19 10.81
C ILE A 87 -1.39 16.22 11.30
N GLU A 88 -1.37 15.87 12.59
CA GLU A 88 -0.45 14.86 13.13
C GLU A 88 -0.75 13.48 12.57
N THR A 89 -2.03 13.13 12.47
CA THR A 89 -2.50 11.88 11.87
C THR A 89 -2.06 11.78 10.40
N ALA A 90 -2.35 12.82 9.61
CA ALA A 90 -1.98 12.87 8.20
C ALA A 90 -0.46 12.84 7.99
N ARG A 91 0.31 13.52 8.86
CA ARG A 91 1.78 13.47 8.83
C ARG A 91 2.29 12.06 9.10
N ALA A 92 1.81 11.40 10.14
CA ALA A 92 2.26 10.07 10.52
C ALA A 92 1.96 9.02 9.43
N THR A 93 0.74 9.01 8.91
CA THR A 93 0.30 8.10 7.85
C THR A 93 1.05 8.34 6.53
N THR A 94 1.23 9.61 6.13
CA THR A 94 2.05 9.97 4.97
C THR A 94 3.50 9.53 5.15
N SER A 95 4.10 9.76 6.32
CA SER A 95 5.48 9.34 6.59
C SER A 95 5.65 7.83 6.52
N GLN A 96 4.73 7.06 7.10
CA GLN A 96 4.76 5.59 7.02
C GLN A 96 4.61 5.11 5.57
N LEU A 97 3.66 5.68 4.81
CA LEU A 97 3.43 5.32 3.41
C LEU A 97 4.68 5.50 2.55
N VAL A 98 5.30 6.69 2.62
CA VAL A 98 6.51 6.96 1.83
C VAL A 98 7.66 6.04 2.27
N ALA A 99 7.81 5.76 3.56
CA ALA A 99 8.82 4.85 4.07
C ALA A 99 8.64 3.42 3.56
N GLU A 100 7.40 2.90 3.50
CA GLU A 100 7.12 1.58 2.93
C GLU A 100 7.47 1.51 1.44
N PHE A 101 7.19 2.57 0.68
CA PHE A 101 7.59 2.68 -0.72
C PHE A 101 9.11 2.74 -0.89
N ALA A 102 9.81 3.44 0.00
CA ALA A 102 11.27 3.52 -0.01
C ALA A 102 11.94 2.18 0.25
N LYS A 103 11.42 1.40 1.22
CA LYS A 103 11.98 0.09 1.63
C LYS A 103 12.08 -0.90 0.46
N ARG A 104 11.11 -0.88 -0.46
CA ARG A 104 10.99 -1.84 -1.57
C ARG A 104 10.98 -1.12 -2.93
N ARG A 105 11.79 -0.06 -3.05
CA ARG A 105 11.83 0.85 -4.21
C ARG A 105 12.00 0.13 -5.55
N THR A 106 12.95 -0.79 -5.65
CA THR A 106 13.24 -1.51 -6.91
C THR A 106 12.06 -2.36 -7.38
N LEU A 107 11.43 -3.11 -6.46
CA LEU A 107 10.23 -3.88 -6.72
C LEU A 107 9.09 -2.97 -7.21
N TYR A 108 8.79 -1.91 -6.46
CA TYR A 108 7.67 -1.03 -6.79
C TYR A 108 7.90 -0.21 -8.05
N ALA A 109 9.14 0.23 -8.32
CA ALA A 109 9.49 0.89 -9.58
C ALA A 109 9.28 -0.03 -10.79
N GLY A 110 9.65 -1.31 -10.68
CA GLY A 110 9.41 -2.30 -11.74
C GLY A 110 7.91 -2.53 -12.00
N VAL A 111 7.12 -2.67 -10.93
CA VAL A 111 5.68 -2.98 -11.03
C VAL A 111 4.85 -1.77 -11.45
N LEU A 112 5.10 -0.60 -10.86
CA LEU A 112 4.32 0.62 -11.10
C LEU A 112 4.83 1.46 -12.27
N GLY A 113 6.10 1.30 -12.67
CA GLY A 113 6.70 2.02 -13.79
C GLY A 113 6.58 1.36 -15.15
N SER A 114 6.18 0.09 -15.19
CA SER A 114 5.98 -0.59 -16.47
C SER A 114 4.75 -0.03 -17.19
N ARG A 115 4.95 0.56 -18.38
CA ARG A 115 3.87 1.09 -19.23
C ARG A 115 2.89 0.01 -19.73
N THR A 116 3.22 -1.26 -19.52
CA THR A 116 2.37 -2.41 -19.92
C THR A 116 1.50 -2.94 -18.78
N THR A 117 1.78 -2.61 -17.51
CA THR A 117 1.10 -3.18 -16.34
C THR A 117 -0.05 -2.31 -15.84
N THR A 118 -1.00 -2.00 -16.73
CA THR A 118 -2.21 -1.22 -16.37
C THR A 118 -3.04 -1.90 -15.28
N GLU A 119 -3.01 -3.24 -15.20
CA GLU A 119 -3.75 -4.02 -14.21
C GLU A 119 -3.20 -3.81 -12.80
N ALA A 120 -1.88 -3.92 -12.60
CA ALA A 120 -1.24 -3.74 -11.30
C ALA A 120 -1.46 -2.33 -10.76
N HIS A 121 -1.22 -1.31 -11.59
CA HIS A 121 -1.45 0.09 -11.19
C HIS A 121 -2.91 0.35 -10.82
N ARG A 122 -3.86 -0.21 -11.57
CA ARG A 122 -5.29 -0.12 -11.27
C ARG A 122 -5.63 -0.82 -9.95
N ALA A 123 -5.09 -2.02 -9.73
CA ALA A 123 -5.33 -2.81 -8.52
C ALA A 123 -4.77 -2.12 -7.28
N VAL A 124 -3.54 -1.57 -7.34
CA VAL A 124 -2.94 -0.79 -6.24
C VAL A 124 -3.78 0.46 -5.93
N ARG A 125 -4.19 1.22 -6.96
CA ARG A 125 -5.03 2.40 -6.76
C ARG A 125 -6.37 2.04 -6.13
N ALA A 126 -7.01 0.97 -6.62
CA ALA A 126 -8.29 0.51 -6.08
C ALA A 126 -8.15 0.05 -4.63
N ALA A 127 -7.13 -0.75 -4.30
CA ALA A 127 -6.86 -1.18 -2.93
C ALA A 127 -6.65 0.03 -2.00
N PHE A 128 -5.88 1.03 -2.44
CA PHE A 128 -5.68 2.23 -1.63
C PHE A 128 -6.98 3.04 -1.46
N ALA A 129 -7.75 3.24 -2.54
CA ALA A 129 -9.03 3.94 -2.45
C ALA A 129 -10.03 3.22 -1.52
N ASP A 130 -10.08 1.89 -1.58
CA ASP A 130 -10.96 1.09 -0.71
C ASP A 130 -10.58 1.24 0.77
N GLN A 131 -9.28 1.23 1.09
CA GLN A 131 -8.81 1.46 2.47
C GLN A 131 -8.99 2.91 2.93
N ALA A 132 -8.86 3.89 2.03
CA ALA A 132 -9.09 5.29 2.36
C ALA A 132 -10.58 5.61 2.59
N LEU A 133 -11.51 4.78 2.09
CA LEU A 133 -12.94 5.06 2.10
C LEU A 133 -13.50 5.26 3.52
N GLY A 134 -13.07 4.45 4.48
CA GLY A 134 -13.50 4.58 5.88
C GLY A 134 -13.17 5.96 6.45
N THR A 135 -11.94 6.43 6.21
CA THR A 135 -11.50 7.78 6.59
C THR A 135 -12.31 8.86 5.87
N MET A 136 -12.55 8.71 4.57
CA MET A 136 -13.31 9.69 3.79
C MET A 136 -14.76 9.82 4.28
N GLN A 137 -15.42 8.72 4.64
CA GLN A 137 -16.78 8.75 5.20
C GLN A 137 -16.91 9.60 6.48
N LEU A 138 -15.82 9.76 7.23
CA LEU A 138 -15.79 10.55 8.47
C LEU A 138 -15.41 12.02 8.24
N THR A 139 -14.66 12.29 7.18
CA THR A 139 -13.92 13.55 7.03
C THR A 139 -14.41 14.43 5.90
N VAL A 140 -14.99 13.87 4.83
CA VAL A 140 -15.42 14.68 3.69
C VAL A 140 -16.50 15.70 4.07
N PRO A 141 -16.48 16.89 3.46
CA PRO A 141 -17.53 17.89 3.63
C PRO A 141 -18.86 17.45 3.00
N GLU A 142 -19.94 18.10 3.41
CA GLU A 142 -21.26 17.88 2.83
C GLU A 142 -21.25 18.16 1.32
N GLY A 143 -21.93 17.32 0.53
CA GLY A 143 -22.01 17.44 -0.92
C GLY A 143 -20.84 16.82 -1.70
N LEU A 144 -19.77 16.38 -1.04
CA LEU A 144 -18.71 15.59 -1.68
C LEU A 144 -18.89 14.09 -1.42
N ASP A 145 -18.91 13.29 -2.49
CA ASP A 145 -18.97 11.83 -2.37
C ASP A 145 -17.67 11.27 -1.76
N PRO A 146 -17.73 10.56 -0.60
CA PRO A 146 -16.57 9.93 0.02
C PRO A 146 -15.76 9.02 -0.92
N LYS A 147 -16.44 8.33 -1.84
CA LYS A 147 -15.79 7.44 -2.80
C LYS A 147 -14.95 8.23 -3.80
N VAL A 148 -15.49 9.33 -4.33
CA VAL A 148 -14.77 10.22 -5.24
C VAL A 148 -13.56 10.85 -4.53
N ALA A 149 -13.71 11.25 -3.27
CA ALA A 149 -12.60 11.76 -2.47
C ALA A 149 -11.51 10.71 -2.23
N ALA A 150 -11.88 9.48 -1.91
CA ALA A 150 -10.93 8.37 -1.72
C ALA A 150 -10.16 8.07 -3.01
N ASP A 151 -10.88 8.01 -4.14
CA ASP A 151 -10.33 7.84 -5.48
C ASP A 151 -9.33 8.96 -5.86
N TYR A 152 -9.65 10.21 -5.47
CA TYR A 152 -8.78 11.37 -5.69
C TYR A 152 -7.49 11.28 -4.86
N VAL A 153 -7.60 11.05 -3.55
CA VAL A 153 -6.46 10.97 -2.64
C VAL A 153 -5.55 9.81 -3.01
N ALA A 154 -6.10 8.62 -3.27
CA ALA A 154 -5.33 7.45 -3.67
C ALA A 154 -4.63 7.67 -5.01
N GLY A 155 -5.34 8.23 -6.00
CA GLY A 155 -4.79 8.51 -7.33
C GLY A 155 -3.66 9.53 -7.31
N GLY A 156 -3.87 10.66 -6.63
CA GLY A 156 -2.88 11.73 -6.52
C GLY A 156 -1.63 11.26 -5.77
N THR A 157 -1.81 10.57 -4.65
CA THR A 157 -0.70 10.03 -3.85
C THR A 157 0.12 9.02 -4.63
N LEU A 158 -0.54 8.06 -5.29
CA LEU A 158 0.16 7.04 -6.08
C LEU A 158 0.89 7.66 -7.28
N ALA A 159 0.35 8.70 -7.90
CA ALA A 159 1.02 9.40 -8.99
C ALA A 159 2.33 10.05 -8.53
N VAL A 160 2.33 10.72 -7.37
CA VAL A 160 3.55 11.33 -6.80
C VAL A 160 4.57 10.26 -6.40
N LEU A 161 4.13 9.18 -5.74
CA LEU A 161 5.01 8.08 -5.34
C LEU A 161 5.63 7.39 -6.55
N THR A 162 4.84 7.08 -7.59
CA THR A 162 5.35 6.49 -8.83
C THR A 162 6.35 7.40 -9.52
N ALA A 163 6.07 8.71 -9.62
CA ALA A 163 7.02 9.66 -10.19
C ALA A 163 8.34 9.71 -9.40
N TRP A 164 8.26 9.69 -8.07
CA TRP A 164 9.44 9.65 -7.21
C TRP A 164 10.22 8.33 -7.34
N LEU A 165 9.54 7.19 -7.44
CA LEU A 165 10.14 5.86 -7.64
C LEU A 165 10.94 5.74 -8.94
N LEU A 166 10.46 6.41 -10.00
CA LEU A 166 11.04 6.34 -11.34
C LEU A 166 12.07 7.46 -11.62
N SER A 167 12.27 8.37 -10.68
CA SER A 167 13.26 9.43 -10.83
C SER A 167 14.69 8.88 -10.78
N ASP A 168 15.53 9.31 -11.75
CA ASP A 168 16.98 9.06 -11.77
C ASP A 168 17.73 9.81 -10.66
N ALA A 169 17.16 10.92 -10.18
CA ALA A 169 17.67 11.73 -9.08
C ALA A 169 16.54 11.94 -8.05
N PRO A 170 16.20 10.90 -7.26
CA PRO A 170 15.09 10.99 -6.32
C PRO A 170 15.38 12.02 -5.23
N GLU A 171 14.39 12.86 -4.94
CA GLU A 171 14.44 13.75 -3.78
C GLU A 171 14.56 12.94 -2.47
N PRO A 172 15.12 13.54 -1.39
CA PRO A 172 15.11 12.95 -0.07
C PRO A 172 13.70 12.58 0.39
N ILE A 173 13.58 11.51 1.16
CA ILE A 173 12.29 10.97 1.61
C ILE A 173 11.46 12.02 2.38
N GLU A 174 12.12 12.85 3.19
CA GLU A 174 11.50 13.91 3.97
C GLU A 174 10.85 14.97 3.07
N ARG A 175 11.44 15.23 1.91
CA ARG A 175 10.92 16.22 0.97
C ARG A 175 9.65 15.71 0.30
N VAL A 176 9.63 14.45 -0.11
CA VAL A 176 8.44 13.79 -0.69
C VAL A 176 7.30 13.74 0.32
N GLN A 177 7.60 13.41 1.59
CA GLN A 177 6.62 13.42 2.67
C GLN A 177 5.99 14.81 2.85
N GLN A 178 6.80 15.88 2.85
CA GLN A 178 6.31 17.25 2.97
C GLN A 178 5.43 17.65 1.78
N GLN A 179 5.83 17.29 0.56
CA GLN A 179 5.05 17.59 -0.65
C GLN A 179 3.71 16.86 -0.65
N LEU A 180 3.69 15.56 -0.34
CA LEU A 180 2.45 14.78 -0.24
C LEU A 180 1.52 15.36 0.83
N LEU A 181 2.03 15.67 2.01
CA LEU A 181 1.23 16.27 3.08
C LEU A 181 0.60 17.60 2.66
N ALA A 182 1.34 18.44 1.92
CA ALA A 182 0.85 19.72 1.41
C ALA A 182 -0.18 19.60 0.28
N LEU A 183 -0.24 18.44 -0.40
CA LEU A 183 -1.22 18.16 -1.46
C LEU A 183 -2.50 17.53 -0.91
N LEU A 184 -2.52 17.10 0.35
CA LEU A 184 -3.72 16.55 0.96
C LEU A 184 -4.80 17.64 1.08
N PRO A 185 -6.08 17.29 0.92
CA PRO A 185 -7.16 18.24 1.07
C PRO A 185 -7.18 18.87 2.47
N THR A 186 -7.47 20.17 2.55
CA THR A 186 -7.48 20.92 3.82
C THR A 186 -8.44 20.33 4.84
N TRP A 187 -9.62 19.88 4.42
CA TRP A 187 -10.61 19.22 5.27
C TRP A 187 -10.15 17.86 5.84
N LEU A 188 -9.07 17.28 5.31
CA LEU A 188 -8.48 16.04 5.82
C LEU A 188 -7.42 16.31 6.90
N ILE A 189 -6.77 17.47 6.84
CA ILE A 189 -5.60 17.82 7.66
C ILE A 189 -5.88 18.93 8.69
N ASN A 190 -6.97 19.66 8.54
CA ASN A 190 -7.39 20.70 9.48
C ASN A 190 -8.49 20.19 10.42
N GLU A 191 -8.61 20.81 11.61
CA GLU A 191 -9.67 20.51 12.57
C GLU A 191 -11.02 21.07 12.13
N ASP A 192 -11.02 22.18 11.39
CA ASP A 192 -12.23 22.82 10.90
C ASP A 192 -12.66 22.25 9.55
N LYS A 193 -13.93 21.83 9.49
CA LYS A 193 -14.59 21.38 8.25
C LYS A 193 -15.09 22.54 7.39
N ASP A 194 -14.89 23.79 7.81
CA ASP A 194 -15.41 24.96 7.09
C ASP A 194 -14.45 25.42 5.98
N PRO A 195 -14.84 25.35 4.70
CA PRO A 195 -14.10 25.94 3.59
C PRO A 195 -14.31 27.46 3.47
N THR A 196 -15.01 28.08 4.44
CA THR A 196 -15.33 29.51 4.44
C THR A 196 -15.02 30.15 5.80
N SER A 197 -13.80 30.66 5.93
CA SER A 197 -13.52 31.88 6.69
C SER A 197 -12.50 32.72 5.93
#